data_AF-A0A7I9YEM0-F1
#
_entry.id   AF-A0A7I9YEM0-F1
#
_cell.length_a   1.000
_cell.length_b   1.000
_cell.length_c   1.000
_cell.angle_alpha   90.00
_cell.angle_beta   90.00
_cell.angle_gamma   90.00
#
_symmetry.space_group_name_H-M   'P 1'
#
loop_
_entity.id
_entity.type
_entity.pdbx_description
1 polymer ?
#
loop_
_entity_poly.entity_id
_entity_poly.type
_entity_poly.pdbx_seq_one_letter_code
_entity_poly.pdbx_strand_id
1 'polypeptide(L)'
;MFDAVAARSGRRTPGLLAALGAVTLVSGLTGAPQLTPPAPAQAGVLLSAGTDSLAESNIALIMGPSMIPTPSQQYADIVNDLFLQPRGFAGELEVLTTPQAPYLLDDSMAEGAQALVERVQSLIADGQAGADNPVTVFGYSQSAALTTLAMQQLYDAGVSTDAVRFVLIGDSANPNGGLLVGFEEMQDFYDAMRDAGVTLGNPTPNDLYATDIYTLEYDGYAAFPHYPLNLLATLNAIMGMATQHMAYLGLTSEQLEQAILLESSPDSLINSYIVPSEHLPLLLPLLFMPVFGKPLYDLLEPTMRILVNLGYGNIEHGWYDGPADQPTMFSLDSQDVDWTEFNAALAVAAQTGWDNFVAGVMDPATYQWLDPADDPAFANLIAAGEAMGLGGGSVPELLENLTNLMWESLVGQYLDPAYWADVS
;
A
#
# COMPACT_ATOMS: atom_id res chain seq x y z
N MET A 1 -42.18 60.55 -3.61
CA MET A 1 -41.53 61.83 -3.95
C MET A 1 -40.03 61.57 -3.93
N PHE A 2 -39.34 61.88 -5.03
CA PHE A 2 -37.88 62.11 -5.24
C PHE A 2 -37.04 62.38 -3.98
N ASP A 3 -35.74 62.04 -3.82
CA ASP A 3 -34.67 61.44 -4.66
C ASP A 3 -33.59 60.84 -3.70
N ALA A 4 -32.94 59.68 -3.89
CA ALA A 4 -31.87 59.27 -4.82
C ALA A 4 -30.38 59.51 -4.36
N VAL A 5 -29.55 58.45 -4.56
CA VAL A 5 -28.06 58.35 -4.58
C VAL A 5 -27.34 58.25 -3.20
N ALA A 6 -26.32 57.38 -2.93
CA ALA A 6 -25.65 56.28 -3.66
C ALA A 6 -25.46 55.02 -2.75
N ALA A 7 -25.17 53.78 -3.22
CA ALA A 7 -23.87 53.15 -3.63
C ALA A 7 -22.68 53.34 -2.66
N ARG A 8 -21.94 52.30 -2.20
CA ARG A 8 -21.63 50.96 -2.76
C ARG A 8 -21.46 49.88 -1.68
N SER A 9 -21.53 48.61 -2.07
CA SER A 9 -21.27 47.41 -1.27
C SER A 9 -19.91 46.74 -1.59
N GLY A 10 -19.42 45.92 -0.67
CA GLY A 10 -18.27 44.99 -0.82
C GLY A 10 -18.01 44.33 0.55
N ARG A 11 -18.53 43.13 0.84
CA ARG A 11 -18.16 41.75 0.40
C ARG A 11 -16.74 41.33 0.78
N ARG A 12 -16.69 40.15 1.42
CA ARG A 12 -15.53 39.44 1.98
C ARG A 12 -14.57 39.00 0.87
N THR A 13 -13.28 38.94 1.18
CA THR A 13 -12.22 38.44 0.30
C THR A 13 -12.07 36.91 0.43
N PRO A 14 -12.01 36.15 -0.69
CA PRO A 14 -11.62 34.75 -0.70
C PRO A 14 -10.18 34.55 -1.21
N GLY A 15 -9.65 33.33 -1.07
CA GLY A 15 -8.59 32.79 -1.92
C GLY A 15 -7.19 32.68 -1.30
N LEU A 16 -6.89 31.53 -0.71
CA LEU A 16 -5.52 31.02 -0.67
C LEU A 16 -5.17 30.58 -2.10
N LEU A 17 -4.05 31.06 -2.64
CA LEU A 17 -3.70 30.87 -4.05
C LEU A 17 -3.07 29.49 -4.29
N ALA A 18 -3.60 28.75 -5.26
CA ALA A 18 -2.96 27.56 -5.79
C ALA A 18 -1.66 27.96 -6.51
N ALA A 19 -0.52 27.48 -6.01
CA ALA A 19 0.78 27.67 -6.63
C ALA A 19 1.05 26.54 -7.65
N LEU A 20 0.54 26.69 -8.86
CA LEU A 20 0.97 25.88 -10.01
C LEU A 20 2.43 26.24 -10.36
N GLY A 21 3.36 25.42 -9.87
CA GLY A 21 4.79 25.52 -10.21
C GLY A 21 5.04 25.20 -11.68
N ALA A 22 5.32 26.22 -12.49
CA ALA A 22 5.64 26.03 -13.90
C ALA A 22 7.06 25.45 -14.07
N VAL A 23 7.15 24.18 -14.50
CA VAL A 23 8.41 23.56 -14.92
C VAL A 23 8.99 24.38 -16.08
N THR A 24 10.09 25.09 -15.82
CA THR A 24 10.74 25.96 -16.81
C THR A 24 12.02 25.29 -17.28
N LEU A 25 11.95 24.59 -18.42
CA LEU A 25 13.11 23.96 -19.06
C LEU A 25 14.16 25.00 -19.46
N VAL A 26 15.29 25.05 -18.75
CA VAL A 26 16.46 25.84 -19.14
C VAL A 26 17.36 24.98 -20.02
N SER A 27 17.11 25.02 -21.33
CA SER A 27 18.00 24.39 -22.30
C SER A 27 19.35 25.12 -22.36
N GLY A 28 20.42 24.49 -21.87
CA GLY A 28 21.78 24.77 -22.35
C GLY A 28 22.87 24.83 -21.30
N LEU A 29 23.70 23.78 -21.26
CA LEU A 29 25.15 23.90 -21.04
C LEU A 29 25.85 22.68 -21.66
N THR A 30 26.66 22.89 -22.69
CA THR A 30 27.41 21.83 -23.37
C THR A 30 28.70 21.50 -22.62
N GLY A 31 28.91 20.23 -22.29
CA GLY A 31 30.24 19.68 -21.98
C GLY A 31 30.65 19.71 -20.50
N ALA A 32 30.12 18.76 -19.73
CA ALA A 32 30.74 18.27 -18.50
C ALA A 32 31.14 16.78 -18.69
N PRO A 33 32.20 16.28 -18.05
CA PRO A 33 32.59 14.88 -18.17
C PRO A 33 31.52 13.96 -17.56
N GLN A 34 31.28 12.82 -18.20
CA GLN A 34 30.44 11.76 -17.62
C GLN A 34 31.10 11.22 -16.34
N LEU A 35 30.60 11.68 -15.20
CA LEU A 35 30.72 10.94 -13.95
C LEU A 35 29.59 9.91 -13.95
N THR A 36 29.93 8.65 -14.23
CA THR A 36 29.06 7.53 -13.85
C THR A 36 28.88 7.60 -12.33
N PRO A 37 27.65 7.79 -11.82
CA PRO A 37 27.42 7.56 -10.40
C PRO A 37 27.78 6.10 -10.10
N PRO A 38 28.39 5.78 -8.95
CA PRO A 38 28.38 4.41 -8.48
C PRO A 38 26.92 3.98 -8.35
N ALA A 39 26.57 2.78 -8.84
CA ALA A 39 25.29 2.19 -8.46
C ALA A 39 25.24 2.13 -6.92
N PRO A 40 24.13 2.55 -6.27
CA PRO A 40 24.00 2.39 -4.84
C PRO A 40 24.21 0.91 -4.53
N ALA A 41 25.14 0.63 -3.62
CA ALA A 41 25.38 -0.72 -3.16
C ALA A 41 24.21 -1.10 -2.25
N GLN A 42 23.10 -1.51 -2.85
CA GLN A 42 22.00 -2.17 -2.17
C GLN A 42 22.60 -3.39 -1.46
N ALA A 43 22.83 -3.24 -0.16
CA ALA A 43 23.19 -4.33 0.72
C ALA A 43 21.94 -5.16 0.92
N GLY A 44 21.61 -5.98 -0.09
CA GLY A 44 20.59 -7.01 0.03
C GLY A 44 20.98 -7.91 1.19
N VAL A 45 20.34 -7.69 2.34
CA VAL A 45 20.40 -8.59 3.49
C VAL A 45 19.61 -9.81 3.07
N LEU A 46 20.32 -10.75 2.43
CA LEU A 46 19.83 -12.11 2.19
C LEU A 46 19.22 -12.62 3.49
N LEU A 47 17.99 -13.14 3.42
CA LEU A 47 17.23 -13.76 4.53
C LEU A 47 18.09 -14.77 5.31
N SER A 48 18.84 -14.29 6.30
CA SER A 48 19.86 -15.08 7.01
C SER A 48 19.37 -15.48 8.39
N ALA A 49 18.44 -16.43 8.41
CA ALA A 49 18.19 -17.35 9.52
C ALA A 49 18.22 -16.74 10.94
N GLY A 50 17.29 -15.82 11.22
CA GLY A 50 16.73 -15.59 12.56
C GLY A 50 15.28 -16.04 12.55
N THR A 51 14.80 -16.70 13.63
CA THR A 51 13.41 -16.80 14.16
C THR A 51 12.17 -17.07 13.27
N ASP A 52 12.29 -17.05 11.95
CA ASP A 52 11.22 -16.69 11.01
C ASP A 52 10.58 -17.89 10.31
N SER A 53 10.95 -19.11 10.72
CA SER A 53 10.48 -20.32 10.04
C SER A 53 9.08 -20.72 10.46
N LEU A 54 8.25 -21.06 9.47
CA LEU A 54 6.92 -21.63 9.66
C LEU A 54 6.93 -23.17 9.68
N ALA A 55 8.11 -23.79 9.72
CA ALA A 55 8.28 -25.26 9.62
C ALA A 55 7.70 -26.06 10.79
N GLU A 56 7.41 -25.41 11.92
CA GLU A 56 6.76 -26.03 13.09
C GLU A 56 5.22 -25.90 13.01
N SER A 57 4.68 -25.07 12.11
CA SER A 57 3.23 -24.91 11.96
C SER A 57 2.60 -26.05 11.17
N ASN A 58 1.64 -26.74 11.78
CA ASN A 58 0.89 -27.83 11.14
C ASN A 58 -0.37 -27.38 10.40
N ILE A 59 -0.89 -26.18 10.70
CA ILE A 59 -2.11 -25.63 10.12
C ILE A 59 -1.89 -24.14 9.81
N ALA A 60 -2.33 -23.70 8.64
CA ALA A 60 -2.44 -22.28 8.28
C ALA A 60 -3.91 -21.89 8.07
N LEU A 61 -4.40 -20.94 8.88
CA LEU A 61 -5.71 -20.33 8.71
C LEU A 61 -5.62 -19.21 7.67
N ILE A 62 -6.29 -19.36 6.54
CA ILE A 62 -6.21 -18.44 5.39
C ILE A 62 -7.49 -17.60 5.30
N MET A 63 -7.36 -16.28 5.44
CA MET A 63 -8.47 -15.34 5.29
C MET A 63 -8.37 -14.54 3.99
N GLY A 64 -9.52 -14.04 3.50
CA GLY A 64 -9.63 -13.22 2.29
C GLY A 64 -9.58 -11.71 2.58
N PRO A 65 -9.32 -10.88 1.56
CA PRO A 65 -9.48 -9.43 1.67
C PRO A 65 -10.96 -9.03 1.65
N SER A 66 -11.21 -7.72 1.78
CA SER A 66 -12.53 -7.11 1.59
C SER A 66 -13.25 -7.66 0.36
N MET A 67 -14.56 -7.89 0.46
CA MET A 67 -15.42 -8.49 -0.58
C MET A 67 -15.13 -9.97 -0.92
N ILE A 68 -14.18 -10.64 -0.26
CA ILE A 68 -13.93 -12.09 -0.41
C ILE A 68 -14.10 -12.81 0.96
N PRO A 69 -15.34 -13.01 1.45
CA PRO A 69 -15.61 -13.63 2.75
C PRO A 69 -15.03 -15.04 2.92
N THR A 70 -15.06 -15.82 1.85
CA THR A 70 -14.53 -17.19 1.78
C THR A 70 -13.62 -17.29 0.54
N PRO A 71 -12.29 -17.25 0.70
CA PRO A 71 -11.35 -17.52 -0.37
C PRO A 71 -11.59 -18.83 -1.13
N SER A 72 -11.12 -18.87 -2.37
CA SER A 72 -11.03 -20.11 -3.15
C SER A 72 -9.84 -20.97 -2.69
N GLN A 73 -9.82 -22.26 -3.04
CA GLN A 73 -8.63 -23.08 -2.83
C GLN A 73 -7.43 -22.53 -3.62
N GLN A 74 -7.65 -22.04 -4.84
CA GLN A 74 -6.60 -21.45 -5.68
C GLN A 74 -5.94 -20.23 -5.00
N TYR A 75 -6.72 -19.39 -4.32
CA TYR A 75 -6.19 -18.30 -3.50
C TYR A 75 -5.30 -18.84 -2.39
N ALA A 76 -5.76 -19.87 -1.65
CA ALA A 76 -4.99 -20.45 -0.55
C ALA A 76 -3.68 -21.13 -1.02
N ASP A 77 -3.73 -21.82 -2.17
CA ASP A 77 -2.56 -22.44 -2.79
C ASP A 77 -1.52 -21.37 -3.20
N ILE A 78 -1.95 -20.26 -3.82
CA ILE A 78 -1.07 -19.14 -4.20
C ILE A 78 -0.48 -18.44 -2.96
N VAL A 79 -1.28 -18.23 -1.92
CA VAL A 79 -0.81 -17.70 -0.63
C VAL A 79 0.27 -18.60 -0.02
N ASN A 80 0.06 -19.92 -0.06
CA ASN A 80 1.04 -20.89 0.41
C ASN A 80 2.34 -20.80 -0.39
N ASP A 81 2.27 -20.84 -1.72
CA ASP A 81 3.44 -20.90 -2.59
C ASP A 81 4.28 -19.61 -2.53
N LEU A 82 3.64 -18.45 -2.32
CA LEU A 82 4.31 -17.15 -2.21
C LEU A 82 4.83 -16.84 -0.80
N PHE A 83 4.01 -17.02 0.25
CA PHE A 83 4.29 -16.45 1.57
C PHE A 83 4.58 -17.49 2.66
N LEU A 84 4.11 -18.74 2.53
CA LEU A 84 4.21 -19.73 3.61
C LEU A 84 5.29 -20.79 3.35
N GLN A 85 5.24 -21.44 2.19
CA GLN A 85 6.16 -22.52 1.81
C GLN A 85 7.62 -22.06 1.74
N PRO A 86 7.97 -20.86 1.20
CA PRO A 86 9.35 -20.37 1.20
C PRO A 86 9.96 -20.23 2.60
N ARG A 87 9.11 -20.08 3.62
CA ARG A 87 9.49 -19.99 5.05
C ARG A 87 9.50 -21.35 5.76
N GLY A 88 9.26 -22.42 5.01
CA GLY A 88 9.28 -23.81 5.48
C GLY A 88 7.93 -24.39 5.88
N PHE A 89 6.81 -23.66 5.71
CA PHE A 89 5.48 -24.24 5.98
C PHE A 89 5.24 -25.47 5.10
N ALA A 90 4.71 -26.53 5.71
CA ALA A 90 4.38 -27.80 5.05
C ALA A 90 3.11 -28.46 5.63
N GLY A 91 2.30 -27.68 6.36
CA GLY A 91 1.09 -28.12 7.03
C GLY A 91 -0.15 -28.12 6.13
N GLU A 92 -1.32 -28.26 6.76
CA GLU A 92 -2.62 -28.20 6.09
C GLU A 92 -3.11 -26.75 5.97
N LEU A 93 -3.62 -26.37 4.79
CA LEU A 93 -4.25 -25.07 4.56
C LEU A 93 -5.74 -25.17 4.91
N GLU A 94 -6.23 -24.25 5.74
CA GLU A 94 -7.64 -24.16 6.10
C GLU A 94 -8.17 -22.75 5.78
N VAL A 95 -9.11 -22.65 4.84
CA VAL A 95 -9.76 -21.38 4.52
C VAL A 95 -10.74 -21.02 5.64
N LEU A 96 -10.49 -19.90 6.32
CA LEU A 96 -11.37 -19.36 7.36
C LEU A 96 -12.31 -18.31 6.77
N THR A 97 -13.62 -18.56 6.87
CA THR A 97 -14.63 -17.58 6.45
C THR A 97 -14.75 -16.46 7.48
N THR A 98 -14.66 -15.21 7.01
CA THR A 98 -14.84 -13.98 7.80
C THR A 98 -15.77 -13.01 7.04
N PRO A 99 -16.39 -12.00 7.67
CA PRO A 99 -17.46 -11.24 7.00
C PRO A 99 -17.01 -10.40 5.79
N GLN A 100 -15.80 -9.84 5.83
CA GLN A 100 -15.17 -9.07 4.75
C GLN A 100 -16.06 -7.97 4.13
N ALA A 101 -16.83 -7.26 4.97
CA ALA A 101 -17.79 -6.24 4.58
C ALA A 101 -17.23 -4.82 4.81
N PRO A 102 -16.56 -4.19 3.81
CA PRO A 102 -15.88 -2.89 3.99
C PRO A 102 -16.82 -1.71 4.32
N TYR A 103 -18.10 -1.81 4.01
CA TYR A 103 -19.11 -0.78 4.32
C TYR A 103 -19.57 -0.78 5.79
N LEU A 104 -19.16 -1.78 6.58
CA LEU A 104 -19.42 -1.92 8.02
C LEU A 104 -18.11 -2.34 8.69
N LEU A 105 -17.05 -1.57 8.48
CA LEU A 105 -15.67 -2.03 8.69
C LEU A 105 -15.42 -2.50 10.12
N ASP A 106 -15.75 -1.69 11.15
CA ASP A 106 -15.54 -2.07 12.55
C ASP A 106 -16.32 -3.34 12.95
N ASP A 107 -17.60 -3.45 12.59
CA ASP A 107 -18.42 -4.64 12.86
C ASP A 107 -17.83 -5.88 12.15
N SER A 108 -17.42 -5.73 10.88
CA SER A 108 -16.82 -6.80 10.07
C SER A 108 -15.48 -7.28 10.63
N MET A 109 -14.61 -6.35 11.06
CA MET A 109 -13.34 -6.67 11.71
C MET A 109 -13.56 -7.33 13.08
N ALA A 110 -14.55 -6.86 13.86
CA ALA A 110 -14.86 -7.44 15.17
C ALA A 110 -15.39 -8.87 15.07
N GLU A 111 -16.37 -9.12 14.19
CA GLU A 111 -16.90 -10.46 13.92
C GLU A 111 -15.83 -11.38 13.31
N GLY A 112 -14.99 -10.88 12.39
CA GLY A 112 -13.89 -11.64 11.81
C GLY A 112 -12.80 -12.01 12.83
N ALA A 113 -12.44 -11.07 13.72
CA ALA A 113 -11.49 -11.32 14.80
C ALA A 113 -12.03 -12.36 15.78
N GLN A 114 -13.32 -12.27 16.15
CA GLN A 114 -13.96 -13.29 17.00
C GLN A 114 -13.91 -14.68 16.34
N ALA A 115 -14.26 -14.79 15.05
CA ALA A 115 -14.23 -16.07 14.33
C ALA A 115 -12.81 -16.69 14.29
N LEU A 116 -11.77 -15.86 14.10
CA LEU A 116 -10.37 -16.28 14.16
C LEU A 116 -9.97 -16.74 15.58
N VAL A 117 -10.31 -15.97 16.61
CA VAL A 117 -10.02 -16.29 18.02
C VAL A 117 -10.68 -17.61 18.42
N GLU A 118 -11.96 -17.80 18.09
CA GLU A 118 -12.70 -19.05 18.34
C GLU A 118 -12.05 -20.24 17.63
N ARG A 119 -11.59 -20.07 16.38
CA ARG A 119 -10.96 -21.16 15.63
C ARG A 119 -9.59 -21.54 16.20
N VAL A 120 -8.74 -20.56 16.52
CA VAL A 120 -7.42 -20.80 17.15
C VAL A 120 -7.59 -21.48 18.50
N GLN A 121 -8.52 -21.02 19.34
CA GLN A 121 -8.81 -21.64 20.64
C GLN A 121 -9.32 -23.09 20.49
N SER A 122 -10.15 -23.38 19.47
CA SER A 122 -10.58 -24.74 19.15
C SER A 122 -9.39 -25.64 18.77
N LEU A 123 -8.49 -25.17 17.91
CA LEU A 123 -7.29 -25.93 17.50
C LEU A 123 -6.39 -26.28 18.70
N ILE A 124 -6.21 -25.33 19.62
CA ILE A 124 -5.44 -25.54 20.85
C ILE A 124 -6.17 -26.51 21.79
N ALA A 125 -7.48 -26.37 21.98
CA ALA A 125 -8.28 -27.25 22.84
C ALA A 125 -8.33 -28.70 22.34
N ASP A 126 -8.32 -28.91 21.01
CA ASP A 126 -8.25 -30.21 20.37
C ASP A 126 -6.82 -30.81 20.35
N GLY A 127 -5.80 -30.06 20.78
CA GLY A 127 -4.40 -30.47 20.77
C GLY A 127 -3.77 -30.48 19.37
N GLN A 128 -4.37 -29.79 18.40
CA GLN A 128 -3.87 -29.65 17.04
C GLN A 128 -2.86 -28.51 16.89
N ALA A 129 -2.84 -27.57 17.85
CA ALA A 129 -1.91 -26.44 17.92
C ALA A 129 -1.41 -26.17 19.35
N GLY A 130 -0.25 -25.51 19.44
CA GLY A 130 0.42 -25.18 20.71
C GLY A 130 1.79 -24.55 20.46
N ALA A 131 2.59 -24.31 21.51
CA ALA A 131 3.91 -23.69 21.37
C ALA A 131 4.92 -24.55 20.58
N ASP A 132 4.78 -25.88 20.63
CA ASP A 132 5.61 -26.82 19.84
C ASP A 132 5.09 -27.02 18.41
N ASN A 133 3.92 -26.44 18.07
CA ASN A 133 3.22 -26.58 16.80
C ASN A 133 2.24 -25.41 16.56
N PRO A 134 2.73 -24.18 16.31
CA PRO A 134 1.89 -23.00 16.21
C PRO A 134 0.85 -23.09 15.08
N VAL A 135 -0.25 -22.34 15.23
CA VAL A 135 -1.12 -21.99 14.09
C VAL A 135 -0.46 -20.86 13.31
N THR A 136 -0.28 -21.03 12.01
CA THR A 136 -0.01 -19.87 11.13
C THR A 136 -1.34 -19.21 10.78
N VAL A 137 -1.41 -17.88 10.84
CA VAL A 137 -2.59 -17.09 10.44
C VAL A 137 -2.18 -16.17 9.31
N PHE A 138 -2.86 -16.27 8.17
CA PHE A 138 -2.66 -15.41 7.02
C PHE A 138 -3.79 -14.39 6.87
N GLY A 139 -3.42 -13.11 6.75
CA GLY A 139 -4.35 -12.01 6.51
C GLY A 139 -3.94 -11.14 5.33
N TYR A 140 -4.93 -10.63 4.59
CA TYR A 140 -4.76 -9.69 3.48
C TYR A 140 -5.73 -8.53 3.61
N SER A 141 -5.25 -7.28 3.52
CA SER A 141 -6.10 -6.08 3.53
C SER A 141 -6.91 -6.03 4.84
N GLN A 142 -8.25 -5.98 4.77
CA GLN A 142 -9.12 -6.02 5.95
C GLN A 142 -8.89 -7.26 6.85
N SER A 143 -8.53 -8.43 6.30
CA SER A 143 -8.20 -9.58 7.15
C SER A 143 -6.81 -9.52 7.77
N ALA A 144 -5.91 -8.66 7.30
CA ALA A 144 -4.69 -8.32 8.01
C ALA A 144 -5.01 -7.39 9.19
N ALA A 145 -5.73 -6.28 8.94
CA ALA A 145 -6.06 -5.31 9.99
C ALA A 145 -6.90 -5.89 11.14
N LEU A 146 -7.83 -6.83 10.88
CA LEU A 146 -8.57 -7.49 11.96
C LEU A 146 -7.69 -8.40 12.83
N THR A 147 -6.50 -8.81 12.36
CA THR A 147 -5.60 -9.63 13.19
C THR A 147 -5.05 -8.85 14.38
N THR A 148 -4.87 -7.52 14.28
CA THR A 148 -4.56 -6.62 15.40
C THR A 148 -5.52 -6.82 16.57
N LEU A 149 -6.82 -6.85 16.28
CA LEU A 149 -7.86 -7.09 17.27
C LEU A 149 -7.86 -8.55 17.77
N ALA A 150 -7.61 -9.52 16.88
CA ALA A 150 -7.54 -10.93 17.24
C ALA A 150 -6.33 -11.26 18.14
N MET A 151 -5.16 -10.65 17.89
CA MET A 151 -3.95 -10.77 18.71
C MET A 151 -4.24 -10.33 20.14
N GLN A 152 -4.85 -9.15 20.33
CA GLN A 152 -5.22 -8.67 21.66
C GLN A 152 -6.20 -9.64 22.36
N GLN A 153 -7.23 -10.11 21.65
CA GLN A 153 -8.21 -11.07 22.20
C GLN A 153 -7.60 -12.43 22.57
N LEU A 154 -6.65 -12.94 21.76
CA LEU A 154 -5.92 -14.19 22.05
C LEU A 154 -5.03 -14.03 23.28
N TYR A 155 -4.31 -12.91 23.37
CA TYR A 155 -3.44 -12.59 24.51
C TYR A 155 -4.23 -12.43 25.81
N ASP A 156 -5.33 -11.68 25.78
CA ASP A 156 -6.24 -11.50 26.94
C ASP A 156 -6.91 -12.80 27.38
N ALA A 157 -7.14 -13.74 26.45
CA ALA A 157 -7.60 -15.10 26.74
C ALA A 157 -6.50 -16.02 27.31
N GLY A 158 -5.24 -15.55 27.40
CA GLY A 158 -4.10 -16.32 27.89
C GLY A 158 -3.54 -17.34 26.91
N VAL A 159 -3.77 -17.16 25.60
CA VAL A 159 -3.13 -17.96 24.56
C VAL A 159 -1.64 -17.61 24.52
N SER A 160 -0.78 -18.64 24.52
CA SER A 160 0.67 -18.43 24.46
C SER A 160 1.09 -17.73 23.18
N THR A 161 1.98 -16.74 23.31
CA THR A 161 2.62 -15.97 22.22
C THR A 161 3.36 -16.85 21.21
N ASP A 162 3.76 -18.06 21.62
CA ASP A 162 4.42 -19.06 20.77
C ASP A 162 3.44 -20.02 20.07
N ALA A 163 2.15 -20.01 20.43
CA ALA A 163 1.15 -20.90 19.82
C ALA A 163 0.55 -20.36 18.50
N VAL A 164 0.89 -19.13 18.11
CA VAL A 164 0.38 -18.48 16.88
C VAL A 164 1.50 -17.68 16.21
N ARG A 165 1.56 -17.73 14.88
CA ARG A 165 2.41 -16.92 14.01
C ARG A 165 1.53 -16.21 12.98
N PHE A 166 1.83 -14.96 12.64
CA PHE A 166 1.02 -14.18 11.69
C PHE A 166 1.83 -13.82 10.44
N VAL A 167 1.20 -13.93 9.27
CA VAL A 167 1.75 -13.48 7.99
C VAL A 167 0.71 -12.58 7.32
N LEU A 168 1.03 -11.29 7.21
CA LEU A 168 0.12 -10.24 6.82
C LEU A 168 0.59 -9.60 5.51
N ILE A 169 -0.34 -9.35 4.60
CA ILE A 169 -0.07 -8.64 3.34
C ILE A 169 -1.02 -7.47 3.16
N GLY A 170 -0.51 -6.33 2.67
CA GLY A 170 -1.33 -5.12 2.50
C GLY A 170 -2.04 -4.71 3.79
N ASP A 171 -1.35 -4.81 4.93
CA ASP A 171 -1.93 -4.54 6.24
C ASP A 171 -2.26 -3.05 6.42
N SER A 172 -3.54 -2.69 6.47
CA SER A 172 -3.95 -1.30 6.70
C SER A 172 -3.77 -0.84 8.15
N ALA A 173 -3.48 -1.77 9.08
CA ALA A 173 -3.02 -1.49 10.44
C ALA A 173 -1.49 -1.56 10.59
N ASN A 174 -0.72 -1.68 9.49
CA ASN A 174 0.74 -1.67 9.49
C ASN A 174 1.27 -0.44 10.27
N PRO A 175 2.11 -0.61 11.32
CA PRO A 175 2.66 0.52 12.06
C PRO A 175 3.37 1.53 11.16
N ASN A 176 4.14 1.06 10.17
CA ASN A 176 4.87 1.91 9.23
C ASN A 176 4.03 2.33 8.01
N GLY A 177 3.08 3.24 8.23
CA GLY A 177 2.31 3.91 7.17
C GLY A 177 0.94 3.32 6.86
N GLY A 178 0.43 2.38 7.67
CA GLY A 178 -0.94 1.88 7.55
C GLY A 178 -1.98 2.99 7.68
N LEU A 179 -2.96 3.01 6.78
CA LEU A 179 -3.98 4.05 6.68
C LEU A 179 -4.88 4.12 7.93
N LEU A 180 -5.05 3.02 8.67
CA LEU A 180 -5.79 2.99 9.93
C LEU A 180 -4.97 3.50 11.13
N VAL A 181 -3.67 3.75 10.96
CA VAL A 181 -2.76 4.22 12.01
C VAL A 181 -2.53 5.72 11.91
N GLY A 182 -1.97 6.20 10.79
CA GLY A 182 -1.32 7.52 10.73
C GLY A 182 -2.21 8.76 10.95
N PHE A 183 -3.54 8.61 10.95
CA PHE A 183 -4.50 9.72 11.05
C PHE A 183 -4.96 10.06 12.49
N GLU A 184 -4.60 9.31 13.53
CA GLU A 184 -5.22 9.49 14.86
C GLU A 184 -4.96 10.87 15.51
N GLU A 185 -3.86 11.55 15.18
CA GLU A 185 -3.58 12.92 15.64
C GLU A 185 -4.44 14.00 14.96
N MET A 186 -5.15 13.67 13.87
CA MET A 186 -6.05 14.59 13.16
C MET A 186 -7.48 14.51 13.73
N GLN A 187 -7.70 15.04 14.93
CA GLN A 187 -8.95 14.93 15.70
C GLN A 187 -10.26 15.04 14.88
N ASP A 188 -10.40 16.07 14.03
CA ASP A 188 -11.63 16.28 13.24
C ASP A 188 -11.88 15.14 12.21
N PHE A 189 -10.81 14.54 11.66
CA PHE A 189 -10.88 13.39 10.77
C PHE A 189 -11.08 12.09 11.56
N TYR A 190 -10.38 11.93 12.68
CA TYR A 190 -10.54 10.80 13.59
C TYR A 190 -11.98 10.65 14.08
N ASP A 191 -12.60 11.73 14.57
CA ASP A 191 -13.99 11.72 15.03
C ASP A 191 -14.96 11.42 13.87
N ALA A 192 -14.69 11.92 12.66
CA ALA A 192 -15.52 11.64 11.47
C ALA A 192 -15.44 10.17 11.01
N MET A 193 -14.25 9.56 11.02
CA MET A 193 -14.06 8.15 10.68
C MET A 193 -14.69 7.24 11.73
N ARG A 194 -14.51 7.55 13.02
CA ARG A 194 -15.15 6.84 14.14
C ARG A 194 -16.68 6.89 14.04
N ASP A 195 -17.25 8.06 13.75
CA ASP A 195 -18.70 8.22 13.57
C ASP A 195 -19.23 7.51 12.31
N ALA A 196 -18.35 7.18 11.36
CA ALA A 196 -18.64 6.35 10.18
C ALA A 196 -18.41 4.84 10.42
N GLY A 197 -18.05 4.40 11.64
CA GLY A 197 -17.78 2.99 11.94
C GLY A 197 -16.40 2.50 11.45
N VAL A 198 -15.41 3.39 11.49
CA VAL A 198 -14.00 3.08 11.23
C VAL A 198 -13.14 3.56 12.41
N THR A 199 -12.65 2.61 13.19
CA THR A 199 -11.74 2.86 14.31
C THR A 199 -10.30 2.98 13.79
N LEU A 200 -9.64 4.07 14.16
CA LEU A 200 -8.23 4.36 13.85
C LEU A 200 -7.36 4.23 15.12
N GLY A 201 -6.04 4.29 14.96
CA GLY A 201 -5.10 4.36 16.08
C GLY A 201 -4.75 3.01 16.73
N ASN A 202 -5.09 1.90 16.07
CA ASN A 202 -4.73 0.55 16.54
C ASN A 202 -3.73 -0.08 15.55
N PRO A 203 -2.41 0.18 15.73
CA PRO A 203 -1.36 -0.46 14.94
C PRO A 203 -1.28 -1.96 15.25
N THR A 204 -0.82 -2.76 14.30
CA THR A 204 -0.48 -4.17 14.53
C THR A 204 0.58 -4.27 15.64
N PRO A 205 0.32 -5.00 16.75
CA PRO A 205 1.13 -4.93 17.95
C PRO A 205 2.46 -5.67 17.81
N ASN A 206 3.54 -5.02 18.21
CA ASN A 206 4.91 -5.52 18.06
C ASN A 206 5.39 -6.41 19.23
N ASP A 207 4.57 -6.63 20.27
CA ASP A 207 4.96 -7.31 21.52
C ASP A 207 4.07 -8.51 21.90
N LEU A 208 3.03 -8.84 21.10
CA LEU A 208 2.10 -9.94 21.40
C LEU A 208 2.43 -11.26 20.67
N TYR A 209 2.59 -11.24 19.35
CA TYR A 209 2.82 -12.45 18.55
C TYR A 209 3.83 -12.18 17.43
N ALA A 210 4.66 -13.18 17.10
CA ALA A 210 5.57 -13.10 15.97
C ALA A 210 4.78 -12.95 14.66
N THR A 211 5.10 -11.89 13.93
CA THR A 211 4.30 -11.36 12.83
C THR A 211 5.20 -10.89 11.71
N ASP A 212 4.88 -11.30 10.48
CA ASP A 212 5.59 -10.89 9.28
C ASP A 212 4.66 -10.09 8.39
N ILE A 213 5.03 -8.84 8.09
CA ILE A 213 4.22 -7.93 7.28
C ILE A 213 4.93 -7.72 5.95
N TYR A 214 4.31 -8.11 4.84
CA TYR A 214 4.79 -7.78 3.49
C TYR A 214 3.94 -6.66 2.89
N THR A 215 4.59 -5.57 2.49
CA THR A 215 3.94 -4.38 1.94
C THR A 215 4.57 -4.03 0.58
N LEU A 216 3.75 -3.79 -0.44
CA LEU A 216 4.24 -3.25 -1.71
C LEU A 216 4.55 -1.77 -1.56
N GLU A 217 5.68 -1.32 -2.11
CA GLU A 217 6.02 0.10 -2.19
C GLU A 217 4.88 0.87 -2.88
N TYR A 218 4.44 1.97 -2.25
CA TYR A 218 3.28 2.79 -2.64
C TYR A 218 1.88 2.15 -2.50
N ASP A 219 1.71 1.03 -1.80
CA ASP A 219 0.38 0.57 -1.39
C ASP A 219 -0.32 1.63 -0.52
N GLY A 220 -1.34 2.31 -1.05
CA GLY A 220 -2.01 3.40 -0.34
C GLY A 220 -2.85 3.00 0.88
N TYR A 221 -3.07 1.71 1.14
CA TYR A 221 -3.67 1.26 2.39
C TYR A 221 -2.62 0.87 3.44
N ALA A 222 -1.49 0.30 3.02
CA ALA A 222 -0.48 -0.27 3.93
C ALA A 222 0.81 0.57 4.09
N ALA A 223 1.08 1.48 3.15
CA ALA A 223 2.21 2.40 3.13
C ALA A 223 1.78 3.75 2.51
N PHE A 224 0.96 4.51 3.23
CA PHE A 224 0.55 5.85 2.84
C PHE A 224 1.66 6.89 3.13
N PRO A 225 1.77 8.01 2.35
CA PRO A 225 2.85 8.97 2.52
C PRO A 225 2.84 9.65 3.90
N HIS A 226 4.00 9.66 4.57
CA HIS A 226 4.21 10.35 5.86
C HIS A 226 3.85 11.85 5.80
N TYR A 227 4.04 12.50 4.64
CA TYR A 227 3.68 13.90 4.38
C TYR A 227 2.54 14.01 3.35
N PRO A 228 1.26 13.83 3.73
CA PRO A 228 0.13 13.78 2.79
C PRO A 228 -0.17 15.11 2.08
N LEU A 229 0.46 16.23 2.50
CA LEU A 229 0.42 17.50 1.78
C LEU A 229 1.28 17.48 0.48
N ASN A 230 2.16 16.49 0.31
CA ASN A 230 2.76 16.21 -0.99
C ASN A 230 1.72 15.53 -1.90
N LEU A 231 0.98 16.36 -2.64
CA LEU A 231 -0.11 15.89 -3.50
C LEU A 231 0.33 14.88 -4.57
N LEU A 232 1.60 14.88 -5.00
CA LEU A 232 2.09 13.86 -5.94
C LEU A 232 2.19 12.50 -5.25
N ALA A 233 2.75 12.46 -4.04
CA ALA A 233 2.82 11.24 -3.24
C ALA A 233 1.43 10.71 -2.88
N THR A 234 0.52 11.60 -2.45
CA THR A 234 -0.86 11.24 -2.09
C THR A 234 -1.64 10.71 -3.30
N LEU A 235 -1.54 11.35 -4.47
CA LEU A 235 -2.15 10.83 -5.70
C LEU A 235 -1.51 9.51 -6.14
N ASN A 236 -0.21 9.34 -5.95
CA ASN A 236 0.48 8.08 -6.23
C ASN A 236 0.00 6.95 -5.33
N ALA A 237 -0.18 7.19 -4.03
CA ALA A 237 -0.73 6.23 -3.09
C ALA A 237 -2.19 5.87 -3.38
N ILE A 238 -3.03 6.85 -3.78
CA ILE A 238 -4.40 6.60 -4.25
C ILE A 238 -4.39 5.72 -5.51
N MET A 239 -3.50 5.95 -6.47
CA MET A 239 -3.32 5.01 -7.59
C MET A 239 -2.80 3.65 -7.12
N GLY A 240 -1.97 3.62 -6.08
CA GLY A 240 -1.49 2.43 -5.39
C GLY A 240 -2.58 1.56 -4.79
N MET A 241 -3.64 2.16 -4.22
CA MET A 241 -4.83 1.43 -3.73
C MET A 241 -5.51 0.59 -4.82
N ALA A 242 -5.46 1.03 -6.08
CA ALA A 242 -6.02 0.32 -7.22
C ALA A 242 -5.00 -0.52 -8.03
N THR A 243 -3.72 -0.50 -7.65
CA THR A 243 -2.64 -1.16 -8.41
C THR A 243 -1.78 -2.03 -7.50
N GLN A 244 -1.01 -1.41 -6.61
CA GLN A 244 -0.15 -2.09 -5.65
C GLN A 244 -0.97 -2.93 -4.64
N HIS A 245 -1.97 -2.33 -4.00
CA HIS A 245 -2.76 -3.04 -2.99
C HIS A 245 -3.47 -4.29 -3.51
N MET A 246 -3.77 -4.32 -4.81
CA MET A 246 -4.46 -5.43 -5.46
C MET A 246 -3.51 -6.48 -6.07
N ALA A 247 -2.19 -6.24 -6.10
CA ALA A 247 -1.23 -7.02 -6.89
C ALA A 247 -0.48 -8.12 -6.12
N TYR A 248 -0.61 -8.21 -4.79
CA TYR A 248 0.18 -9.15 -3.94
C TYR A 248 0.15 -10.62 -4.41
N LEU A 249 -1.01 -11.11 -4.86
CA LEU A 249 -1.17 -12.51 -5.29
C LEU A 249 -0.74 -12.77 -6.74
N GLY A 250 -0.23 -11.76 -7.42
CA GLY A 250 0.40 -11.86 -8.73
C GLY A 250 1.90 -11.55 -8.71
N LEU A 251 2.50 -11.38 -7.53
CA LEU A 251 3.95 -11.33 -7.36
C LEU A 251 4.60 -12.63 -7.83
N THR A 252 5.85 -12.56 -8.26
CA THR A 252 6.69 -13.75 -8.44
C THR A 252 7.51 -14.06 -7.19
N SER A 253 7.98 -15.30 -7.06
CA SER A 253 8.89 -15.67 -5.98
C SER A 253 10.19 -14.84 -6.00
N GLU A 254 10.70 -14.49 -7.19
CA GLU A 254 11.89 -13.63 -7.34
C GLU A 254 11.67 -12.20 -6.85
N GLN A 255 10.43 -11.67 -6.91
CA GLN A 255 10.09 -10.36 -6.35
C GLN A 255 10.03 -10.41 -4.82
N LEU A 256 9.56 -11.53 -4.24
CA LEU A 256 9.58 -11.74 -2.79
C LEU A 256 10.98 -12.06 -2.24
N GLU A 257 11.85 -12.74 -3.00
CA GLU A 257 13.27 -12.91 -2.67
C GLU A 257 14.04 -11.58 -2.64
N GLN A 258 13.52 -10.54 -3.32
CA GLN A 258 14.06 -9.17 -3.33
C GLN A 258 13.41 -8.25 -2.30
N ALA A 259 12.50 -8.75 -1.46
CA ALA A 259 11.89 -7.98 -0.40
C ALA A 259 12.94 -7.49 0.61
N ILE A 260 12.86 -6.21 0.97
CA ILE A 260 13.79 -5.53 1.88
C ILE A 260 13.21 -5.60 3.28
N LEU A 261 13.90 -6.30 4.19
CA LEU A 261 13.62 -6.25 5.61
C LEU A 261 13.98 -4.84 6.14
N LEU A 262 12.99 -4.13 6.67
CA LEU A 262 13.16 -2.84 7.33
C LEU A 262 13.68 -3.01 8.76
N GLU A 263 14.29 -1.95 9.31
CA GLU A 263 14.76 -1.95 10.70
C GLU A 263 13.58 -1.81 11.67
N SER A 264 13.41 -2.79 12.56
CA SER A 264 12.48 -2.74 13.70
C SER A 264 13.23 -2.54 15.02
N SER A 265 12.52 -2.12 16.07
CA SER A 265 13.03 -2.09 17.45
C SER A 265 13.63 -3.44 17.88
N PRO A 266 14.73 -3.48 18.66
CA PRO A 266 15.47 -4.73 18.93
C PRO A 266 14.70 -5.89 19.61
N ASP A 267 13.62 -5.58 20.34
CA ASP A 267 12.76 -6.54 21.03
C ASP A 267 11.41 -6.76 20.29
N SER A 268 11.28 -6.23 19.06
CA SER A 268 10.07 -6.36 18.24
C SER A 268 9.84 -7.81 17.79
N LEU A 269 8.57 -8.22 17.82
CA LEU A 269 8.06 -9.46 17.21
C LEU A 269 7.59 -9.26 15.76
N ILE A 270 7.66 -8.03 15.23
CA ILE A 270 7.33 -7.69 13.83
C ILE A 270 8.59 -7.64 12.97
N ASN A 271 8.59 -8.46 11.91
CA ASN A 271 9.45 -8.32 10.74
C ASN A 271 8.67 -7.61 9.62
N SER A 272 9.07 -6.40 9.24
CA SER A 272 8.43 -5.63 8.17
C SER A 272 9.25 -5.71 6.88
N TYR A 273 8.64 -6.25 5.82
CA TYR A 273 9.24 -6.46 4.51
C TYR A 273 8.60 -5.53 3.47
N ILE A 274 9.40 -4.70 2.80
CA ILE A 274 8.95 -3.94 1.62
C ILE A 274 9.34 -4.66 0.34
N VAL A 275 8.38 -4.86 -0.56
CA VAL A 275 8.63 -5.26 -1.95
C VAL A 275 8.71 -4.00 -2.81
N PRO A 276 9.88 -3.64 -3.37
CA PRO A 276 10.03 -2.43 -4.18
C PRO A 276 9.17 -2.46 -5.45
N SER A 277 8.69 -1.30 -5.87
CA SER A 277 7.81 -1.18 -7.03
C SER A 277 8.57 -0.75 -8.29
N GLU A 278 8.62 -1.65 -9.28
CA GLU A 278 9.20 -1.36 -10.60
C GLU A 278 8.53 -0.16 -11.28
N HIS A 279 7.25 0.11 -10.98
CA HIS A 279 6.46 1.12 -11.67
C HIS A 279 5.74 2.09 -10.74
N LEU A 280 6.01 3.39 -10.92
CA LEU A 280 5.33 4.47 -10.20
C LEU A 280 3.82 4.49 -10.50
N PRO A 281 2.92 4.16 -9.54
CA PRO A 281 1.47 4.05 -9.78
C PRO A 281 0.82 5.27 -10.44
N LEU A 282 1.27 6.47 -10.09
CA LEU A 282 0.78 7.74 -10.64
C LEU A 282 0.91 7.84 -12.17
N LEU A 283 1.87 7.12 -12.75
CA LEU A 283 2.17 7.16 -14.18
C LEU A 283 1.65 5.96 -14.96
N LEU A 284 1.20 4.88 -14.30
CA LEU A 284 0.61 3.71 -14.97
C LEU A 284 -0.53 4.06 -15.96
N PRO A 285 -1.41 5.06 -15.71
CA PRO A 285 -2.41 5.50 -16.70
C PRO A 285 -1.84 5.91 -18.06
N LEU A 286 -0.57 6.31 -18.14
CA LEU A 286 0.08 6.66 -19.40
C LEU A 286 0.28 5.45 -20.31
N LEU A 287 0.48 4.25 -19.76
CA LEU A 287 0.78 3.04 -20.53
C LEU A 287 -0.43 2.57 -21.37
N PHE A 288 -1.65 2.98 -21.02
CA PHE A 288 -2.84 2.77 -21.87
C PHE A 288 -2.87 3.64 -23.12
N MET A 289 -2.01 4.66 -23.24
CA MET A 289 -1.95 5.49 -24.44
C MET A 289 -1.06 4.81 -25.50
N PRO A 290 -1.62 4.34 -26.63
CA PRO A 290 -0.83 3.64 -27.64
C PRO A 290 0.24 4.57 -28.24
N VAL A 291 1.38 4.00 -28.58
CA VAL A 291 2.55 4.65 -29.22
C VAL A 291 3.30 5.66 -28.33
N PHE A 292 2.60 6.62 -27.71
CA PHE A 292 3.25 7.71 -26.97
C PHE A 292 3.23 7.53 -25.45
N GLY A 293 2.46 6.56 -24.93
CA GLY A 293 2.35 6.26 -23.51
C GLY A 293 3.67 5.94 -22.85
N LYS A 294 4.34 4.87 -23.31
CA LYS A 294 5.63 4.43 -22.74
C LYS A 294 6.73 5.51 -22.86
N PRO A 295 6.96 6.19 -23.99
CA PRO A 295 7.94 7.28 -24.02
C PRO A 295 7.63 8.40 -23.02
N LEU A 296 6.36 8.78 -22.86
CA LEU A 296 5.99 9.82 -21.89
C LEU A 296 6.12 9.35 -20.44
N TYR A 297 5.86 8.06 -20.17
CA TYR A 297 6.18 7.42 -18.90
C TYR A 297 7.68 7.51 -18.63
N ASP A 298 8.50 7.00 -19.54
CA ASP A 298 9.97 6.96 -19.48
C ASP A 298 10.60 8.37 -19.30
N LEU A 299 9.95 9.41 -19.84
CA LEU A 299 10.33 10.81 -19.67
C LEU A 299 10.10 11.34 -18.25
N LEU A 300 8.96 10.98 -17.65
CA LEU A 300 8.48 11.56 -16.42
C LEU A 300 8.92 10.77 -15.19
N GLU A 301 9.01 9.45 -15.30
CA GLU A 301 9.18 8.51 -14.19
C GLU A 301 10.38 8.85 -13.29
N PRO A 302 11.61 9.09 -13.79
CA PRO A 302 12.75 9.30 -12.88
C PRO A 302 12.60 10.56 -12.04
N THR A 303 11.98 11.61 -12.61
CA THR A 303 11.75 12.88 -11.91
C THR A 303 10.55 12.77 -10.96
N MET A 304 9.47 12.14 -11.42
CA MET A 304 8.25 11.97 -10.63
C MET A 304 8.47 11.03 -9.43
N ARG A 305 9.32 10.00 -9.56
CA ARG A 305 9.64 9.09 -8.45
C ARG A 305 10.29 9.86 -7.30
N ILE A 306 11.30 10.69 -7.56
CA ILE A 306 11.92 11.56 -6.53
C ILE A 306 10.87 12.49 -5.89
N LEU A 307 9.99 13.10 -6.69
CA LEU A 307 8.95 14.01 -6.18
C LEU A 307 7.85 13.29 -5.37
N VAL A 308 7.58 12.02 -5.67
CA VAL A 308 6.67 11.15 -4.90
C VAL A 308 7.33 10.66 -3.61
N ASN A 309 8.57 10.15 -3.70
CA ASN A 309 9.35 9.67 -2.57
C ASN A 309 9.52 10.74 -1.50
N LEU A 310 9.66 12.02 -1.90
CA LEU A 310 9.69 13.16 -0.99
C LEU A 310 8.50 13.19 -0.02
N GLY A 311 7.33 12.66 -0.41
CA GLY A 311 6.16 12.54 0.47
C GLY A 311 6.28 11.46 1.55
N TYR A 312 7.25 10.57 1.45
CA TYR A 312 7.61 9.56 2.45
C TYR A 312 8.80 9.98 3.32
N GLY A 313 9.39 11.16 3.06
CA GLY A 313 10.57 11.68 3.78
C GLY A 313 11.91 11.24 3.21
N ASN A 314 11.91 10.51 2.10
CA ASN A 314 13.11 10.02 1.42
C ASN A 314 13.14 10.55 -0.04
N ILE A 315 14.21 10.35 -0.80
CA ILE A 315 14.27 10.71 -2.24
C ILE A 315 14.55 9.51 -3.15
N GLU A 316 15.07 8.42 -2.59
CA GLU A 316 15.42 7.17 -3.28
C GLU A 316 14.26 6.17 -3.29
N HIS A 317 13.42 6.12 -2.24
CA HIS A 317 12.32 5.16 -2.10
C HIS A 317 11.01 5.69 -1.48
N GLY A 318 9.95 4.90 -1.62
CA GLY A 318 8.55 5.19 -1.27
C GLY A 318 8.06 4.58 0.05
N TRP A 319 8.90 4.59 1.08
CA TRP A 319 8.55 4.21 2.46
C TRP A 319 9.33 5.09 3.45
N TYR A 320 8.90 5.11 4.71
CA TYR A 320 9.52 5.88 5.78
C TYR A 320 10.61 5.07 6.50
N ASP A 321 11.75 5.73 6.78
CA ASP A 321 12.97 5.15 7.37
C ASP A 321 12.96 5.03 8.91
N GLY A 322 11.84 5.35 9.56
CA GLY A 322 11.68 5.11 10.99
C GLY A 322 11.54 3.61 11.32
N PRO A 323 11.59 3.25 12.62
CA PRO A 323 11.42 1.87 13.06
C PRO A 323 10.10 1.28 12.55
N ALA A 324 10.17 0.21 11.77
CA ALA A 324 9.04 -0.28 10.99
C ALA A 324 7.95 -0.99 11.82
N ASP A 325 8.20 -1.19 13.11
CA ASP A 325 7.28 -1.69 14.12
C ASP A 325 6.55 -0.57 14.90
N GLN A 326 6.90 0.70 14.66
CA GLN A 326 6.37 1.85 15.40
C GLN A 326 5.34 2.65 14.58
N PRO A 327 4.27 3.17 15.22
CA PRO A 327 3.25 3.99 14.56
C PRO A 327 3.83 5.22 13.86
N THR A 328 3.77 5.22 12.53
CA THR A 328 4.22 6.32 11.69
C THR A 328 3.06 7.25 11.40
N MET A 329 3.00 8.31 12.21
CA MET A 329 1.98 9.35 12.17
C MET A 329 2.13 10.26 10.95
N PHE A 330 1.03 10.80 10.40
CA PHE A 330 1.13 11.76 9.29
C PHE A 330 1.57 13.14 9.79
N SER A 331 2.62 13.68 9.17
CA SER A 331 3.13 15.01 9.47
C SER A 331 2.58 16.07 8.51
N LEU A 332 2.16 17.19 9.09
CA LEU A 332 1.82 18.43 8.37
C LEU A 332 3.01 19.40 8.28
N ASP A 333 4.18 19.03 8.81
CA ASP A 333 5.40 19.82 8.73
C ASP A 333 6.03 19.76 7.32
N SER A 334 7.05 20.58 7.09
CA SER A 334 7.89 20.48 5.90
C SER A 334 8.72 19.20 5.90
N GLN A 335 8.96 18.64 4.72
CA GLN A 335 9.80 17.46 4.56
C GLN A 335 11.24 17.73 5.03
N ASP A 336 11.80 16.81 5.82
CA ASP A 336 13.18 16.89 6.31
C ASP A 336 14.14 16.19 5.33
N VAL A 337 14.61 16.94 4.32
CA VAL A 337 15.52 16.44 3.27
C VAL A 337 16.66 17.41 2.99
N ASP A 338 17.82 16.91 2.55
CA ASP A 338 18.88 17.77 2.02
C ASP A 338 18.48 18.32 0.64
N TRP A 339 18.03 19.57 0.63
CA TRP A 339 17.65 20.29 -0.58
C TRP A 339 18.78 20.40 -1.61
N THR A 340 20.06 20.28 -1.22
CA THR A 340 21.19 20.25 -2.14
C THR A 340 21.22 18.93 -2.92
N GLU A 341 21.06 17.82 -2.21
CA GLU A 341 21.03 16.48 -2.78
C GLU A 341 19.78 16.26 -3.63
N PHE A 342 18.61 16.65 -3.12
CA PHE A 342 17.34 16.65 -3.86
C PHE A 342 17.45 17.41 -5.20
N ASN A 343 18.01 18.63 -5.21
CA ASN A 343 18.18 19.39 -6.46
C ASN A 343 19.19 18.75 -7.42
N ALA A 344 20.23 18.08 -6.91
CA ALA A 344 21.19 17.34 -7.73
C ALA A 344 20.55 16.08 -8.33
N ALA A 345 19.78 15.33 -7.53
CA ALA A 345 19.05 14.14 -7.95
C ALA A 345 18.01 14.48 -9.03
N LEU A 346 17.23 15.55 -8.85
CA LEU A 346 16.30 16.05 -9.89
C LEU A 346 16.99 16.41 -11.21
N ALA A 347 18.18 17.01 -11.16
CA ALA A 347 18.93 17.36 -12.36
C ALA A 347 19.42 16.12 -13.13
N VAL A 348 19.87 15.08 -12.41
CA VAL A 348 20.23 13.78 -13.00
C VAL A 348 18.99 13.08 -13.55
N ALA A 349 17.91 13.01 -12.78
CA ALA A 349 16.66 12.35 -13.16
C ALA A 349 16.01 12.99 -14.40
N ALA A 350 16.03 14.32 -14.51
CA ALA A 350 15.53 15.02 -15.70
C ALA A 350 16.35 14.70 -16.96
N GLN A 351 17.67 14.52 -16.83
CA GLN A 351 18.53 14.09 -17.93
C GLN A 351 18.27 12.62 -18.29
N THR A 352 18.17 11.71 -17.29
CA THR A 352 17.83 10.30 -17.50
C THR A 352 16.48 10.14 -18.20
N GLY A 353 15.44 10.85 -17.75
CA GLY A 353 14.13 10.82 -18.39
C GLY A 353 14.17 11.32 -19.84
N TRP A 354 14.92 12.40 -20.11
CA TRP A 354 15.11 12.88 -21.48
C TRP A 354 15.83 11.86 -22.37
N ASP A 355 16.88 11.22 -21.88
CA ASP A 355 17.64 10.23 -22.64
C ASP A 355 16.79 8.96 -22.89
N ASN A 356 16.01 8.50 -21.91
CA ASN A 356 15.05 7.42 -22.06
C ASN A 356 13.94 7.76 -23.08
N PHE A 357 13.37 8.97 -23.01
CA PHE A 357 12.39 9.46 -23.97
C PHE A 357 12.92 9.48 -25.41
N VAL A 358 14.13 10.00 -25.62
CA VAL A 358 14.76 10.02 -26.94
C VAL A 358 15.06 8.60 -27.43
N ALA A 359 15.49 7.70 -26.54
CA ALA A 359 15.67 6.29 -26.90
C ALA A 359 14.36 5.63 -27.34
N GLY A 360 13.28 5.76 -26.56
CA GLY A 360 11.96 5.21 -26.88
C GLY A 360 11.36 5.79 -28.16
N VAL A 361 11.41 7.10 -28.36
CA VAL A 361 10.93 7.73 -29.62
C VAL A 361 11.75 7.30 -30.84
N MET A 362 13.00 6.88 -30.66
CA MET A 362 13.84 6.36 -31.76
C MET A 362 13.73 4.85 -31.95
N ASP A 363 13.08 4.10 -31.06
CA ASP A 363 12.88 2.66 -31.17
C ASP A 363 11.68 2.33 -32.08
N PRO A 364 11.87 1.59 -33.20
CA PRO A 364 10.76 1.11 -34.01
C PRO A 364 9.75 0.22 -33.26
N ALA A 365 10.12 -0.40 -32.14
CA ALA A 365 9.23 -1.20 -31.31
C ALA A 365 8.13 -0.36 -30.65
N THR A 366 8.42 0.87 -30.22
CA THR A 366 7.47 1.81 -29.60
C THR A 366 6.27 2.15 -30.50
N TYR A 367 6.42 2.02 -31.81
CA TYR A 367 5.35 2.27 -32.78
C TYR A 367 4.49 1.03 -33.10
N GLN A 368 4.80 -0.11 -32.49
CA GLN A 368 3.95 -1.30 -32.57
C GLN A 368 2.83 -1.18 -31.53
N TRP A 369 1.63 -1.66 -31.87
CA TRP A 369 0.53 -1.70 -30.92
C TRP A 369 0.75 -2.88 -29.96
N LEU A 370 0.81 -2.57 -28.68
CA LEU A 370 0.82 -3.52 -27.57
C LEU A 370 -0.57 -3.49 -26.94
N ASP A 371 -1.15 -4.66 -26.65
CA ASP A 371 -2.34 -4.74 -25.81
C ASP A 371 -1.91 -4.45 -24.35
N PRO A 372 -2.60 -3.58 -23.58
CA PRO A 372 -2.31 -3.42 -22.16
C PRO A 372 -2.35 -4.72 -21.34
N ALA A 373 -3.03 -5.78 -21.83
CA ALA A 373 -2.97 -7.12 -21.23
C ALA A 373 -1.62 -7.85 -21.45
N ASP A 374 -0.85 -7.45 -22.46
CA ASP A 374 0.48 -7.98 -22.78
C ASP A 374 1.63 -7.09 -22.21
N ASP A 375 1.31 -5.95 -21.60
CA ASP A 375 2.32 -5.04 -21.01
C ASP A 375 2.75 -5.55 -19.62
N PRO A 376 4.06 -5.81 -19.40
CA PRO A 376 4.55 -6.36 -18.13
C PRO A 376 4.22 -5.47 -16.91
N ALA A 377 3.98 -4.17 -17.10
CA ALA A 377 3.62 -3.26 -16.02
C ALA A 377 2.28 -3.61 -15.33
N PHE A 378 1.44 -4.42 -15.97
CA PHE A 378 0.18 -4.91 -15.42
C PHE A 378 0.18 -6.40 -15.08
N ALA A 379 1.28 -7.12 -15.30
CA ALA A 379 1.35 -8.58 -15.13
C ALA A 379 0.91 -9.03 -13.72
N ASN A 380 1.45 -8.41 -12.67
CA ASN A 380 1.10 -8.75 -11.28
C ASN A 380 -0.37 -8.43 -10.97
N LEU A 381 -0.91 -7.33 -11.50
CA LEU A 381 -2.30 -6.95 -11.29
C LEU A 381 -3.28 -7.89 -12.01
N ILE A 382 -2.93 -8.36 -13.21
CA ILE A 382 -3.68 -9.37 -13.97
C ILE A 382 -3.66 -10.72 -13.22
N ALA A 383 -2.47 -11.20 -12.85
CA ALA A 383 -2.30 -12.48 -12.16
C ALA A 383 -3.00 -12.50 -10.79
N ALA A 384 -2.96 -11.40 -10.03
CA ALA A 384 -3.72 -11.28 -8.79
C ALA A 384 -5.23 -11.26 -9.02
N GLY A 385 -5.71 -10.63 -10.10
CA GLY A 385 -7.11 -10.70 -10.53
C GLY A 385 -7.56 -12.14 -10.83
N GLU A 386 -6.72 -12.94 -11.50
CA GLU A 386 -6.97 -14.37 -11.71
C GLU A 386 -6.97 -15.16 -10.40
N ALA A 387 -6.00 -14.92 -9.51
CA ALA A 387 -5.89 -15.55 -8.19
C ALA A 387 -7.12 -15.30 -7.30
N MET A 388 -7.68 -14.09 -7.34
CA MET A 388 -8.91 -13.70 -6.63
C MET A 388 -10.20 -14.16 -7.33
N GLY A 389 -10.12 -14.83 -8.48
CA GLY A 389 -11.30 -15.30 -9.23
C GLY A 389 -12.05 -14.19 -9.98
N LEU A 390 -11.43 -13.03 -10.20
CA LEU A 390 -11.97 -11.89 -10.95
C LEU A 390 -11.70 -12.01 -12.47
N GLY A 391 -11.06 -13.11 -12.91
CA GLY A 391 -10.63 -13.36 -14.28
C GLY A 391 -11.77 -13.28 -15.31
N GLY A 392 -11.84 -12.18 -16.05
CA GLY A 392 -12.84 -11.95 -17.09
C GLY A 392 -12.94 -10.50 -17.60
N GLY A 393 -12.49 -9.52 -16.82
CA GLY A 393 -12.37 -8.12 -17.25
C GLY A 393 -10.99 -7.80 -17.83
N SER A 394 -10.96 -6.87 -18.79
CA SER A 394 -9.72 -6.25 -19.29
C SER A 394 -9.07 -5.37 -18.22
N VAL A 395 -7.76 -5.09 -18.31
CA VAL A 395 -7.06 -4.20 -17.34
C VAL A 395 -7.75 -2.82 -17.21
N PRO A 396 -8.27 -2.19 -18.28
CA PRO A 396 -9.10 -0.98 -18.16
C PRO A 396 -10.40 -1.20 -17.37
N GLU A 397 -11.10 -2.32 -17.53
CA GLU A 397 -12.31 -2.63 -16.75
C GLU A 397 -11.97 -2.96 -15.29
N LEU A 398 -10.82 -3.57 -15.03
CA LEU A 398 -10.31 -3.79 -13.68
C LEU A 398 -10.02 -2.45 -12.99
N LEU A 399 -9.30 -1.55 -13.66
CA LEU A 399 -9.02 -0.20 -13.16
C LEU A 399 -10.27 0.69 -13.10
N GLU A 400 -11.23 0.55 -14.02
CA GLU A 400 -12.51 1.27 -13.99
C GLU A 400 -13.37 0.78 -12.81
N ASN A 401 -13.47 -0.53 -12.59
CA ASN A 401 -14.17 -1.09 -11.43
C ASN A 401 -13.47 -0.73 -10.11
N LEU A 402 -12.14 -0.77 -10.05
CA LEU A 402 -11.39 -0.34 -8.85
C LEU A 402 -11.51 1.17 -8.61
N THR A 403 -11.49 1.99 -9.66
CA THR A 403 -11.76 3.44 -9.56
C THR A 403 -13.18 3.71 -9.08
N ASN A 404 -14.18 2.96 -9.60
CA ASN A 404 -15.57 3.08 -9.16
C ASN A 404 -15.73 2.63 -7.70
N LEU A 405 -15.11 1.53 -7.28
CA LEU A 405 -15.12 1.06 -5.89
C LEU A 405 -14.44 2.06 -4.93
N MET A 406 -13.28 2.63 -5.31
CA MET A 406 -12.64 3.71 -4.56
C MET A 406 -13.51 4.97 -4.50
N TRP A 407 -14.16 5.34 -5.60
CA TRP A 407 -15.00 6.53 -5.67
C TRP A 407 -16.31 6.38 -4.88
N GLU A 408 -16.93 5.21 -4.92
CA GLU A 408 -18.11 4.90 -4.10
C GLU A 408 -17.77 4.85 -2.60
N SER A 409 -16.62 4.30 -2.22
CA SER A 409 -16.18 4.24 -0.81
C SER A 409 -15.68 5.58 -0.25
N LEU A 410 -14.93 6.38 -1.03
CA LEU A 410 -14.42 7.68 -0.59
C LEU A 410 -15.44 8.82 -0.70
N VAL A 411 -16.28 8.82 -1.75
CA VAL A 411 -17.16 9.96 -2.06
C VAL A 411 -18.59 9.61 -2.48
N GLY A 412 -18.99 8.33 -2.50
CA GLY A 412 -20.33 7.92 -2.93
C GLY A 412 -21.46 8.62 -2.16
N GLN A 413 -21.30 8.77 -0.83
CA GLN A 413 -22.22 9.54 0.01
C GLN A 413 -22.17 11.06 -0.25
N TYR A 414 -20.99 11.63 -0.52
CA TYR A 414 -20.82 13.07 -0.74
C TYR A 414 -21.25 13.56 -2.14
N LEU A 415 -21.55 12.64 -3.06
CA LEU A 415 -22.03 12.94 -4.41
C LEU A 415 -23.54 12.76 -4.58
N ASP A 416 -24.23 12.14 -3.62
CA ASP A 416 -25.69 12.18 -3.56
C ASP A 416 -26.14 13.61 -3.21
N PRO A 417 -26.91 14.31 -4.07
CA PRO A 417 -27.46 15.61 -3.73
C PRO A 417 -28.39 15.58 -2.50
N ALA A 418 -28.94 14.41 -2.13
CA ALA A 418 -29.73 14.23 -0.93
C ALA A 418 -28.90 14.31 0.36
N TYR A 419 -27.63 13.90 0.35
CA TYR A 419 -26.74 14.01 1.51
C TYR A 419 -26.58 15.48 1.94
N TRP A 420 -26.46 16.39 0.98
CA TRP A 420 -26.36 17.84 1.22
C TRP A 420 -27.70 18.52 1.53
N ALA A 421 -28.83 17.83 1.38
CA ALA A 421 -30.16 18.42 1.58
C ALA A 421 -30.54 18.57 3.06
N ASP A 422 -29.95 17.78 3.96
CA ASP A 422 -30.19 17.82 5.41
C ASP A 422 -29.16 18.69 6.18
N VAL A 423 -28.16 19.26 5.49
CA VAL A 423 -27.06 20.06 6.10
C VAL A 423 -27.20 21.58 5.81
N SER A 424 -28.37 22.04 5.32
CA SER A 424 -28.60 23.43 4.88
C SER A 424 -29.71 24.18 5.64
#